data_AF-A0A3C0Y3H1-F1
#
_entry.id   AF-A0A3C0Y3H1-F1
#
_cell.length_a   1.000
_cell.length_b   1.000
_cell.length_c   1.000
_cell.angle_alpha   90.00
_cell.angle_beta   90.00
_cell.angle_gamma   90.00
#
_symmetry.space_group_name_H-M   'P 1'
#
loop_
_entity.id
_entity.type
_entity.pdbx_description
1 polymer ?
#
loop_
_entity_poly.entity_id
_entity_poly.type
_entity_poly.pdbx_seq_one_letter_code
_entity_poly.pdbx_strand_id
1 'polypeptide(L)'
;MTISTPPQQAADTAMEQALQDLHQSLAQALQLAVAHQQAGQFEEAETLYRTILQTQPNHPQANHSLGVLAVQMKQAEAGLPYFAAALEARPEQQPYWLSYIDALIQADETQTAQQLLALGREHGLQGDEVEALAARLEGCTQRVAPKRPPAKRQKTNQTEGQPHRKTMLH
;
A
#
# COMPACT_ATOMS: atom_id res chain seq x y z
N MET A 1 -20.47 23.18 -51.87
CA MET A 1 -20.33 23.39 -50.40
C MET A 1 -19.02 22.76 -49.97
N THR A 2 -17.94 23.53 -49.96
CA THR A 2 -16.66 23.09 -49.40
C THR A 2 -16.66 23.46 -47.93
N ILE A 3 -16.86 22.49 -47.05
CA ILE A 3 -16.56 22.66 -45.63
C ILE A 3 -15.03 22.72 -45.51
N SER A 4 -14.48 23.93 -45.54
CA SER A 4 -13.11 24.19 -45.12
C SER A 4 -13.03 23.79 -43.65
N THR A 5 -12.52 22.60 -43.36
CA THR A 5 -12.16 22.20 -42.01
C THR A 5 -11.21 23.27 -41.46
N PRO A 6 -11.58 24.01 -40.41
CA PRO A 6 -10.73 25.06 -39.88
C PRO A 6 -9.41 24.45 -39.39
N PRO A 7 -8.28 25.17 -39.52
CA PRO A 7 -6.96 24.70 -39.09
C PRO A 7 -6.91 24.27 -37.62
N GLN A 8 -7.84 24.77 -36.80
CA GLN A 8 -8.00 24.41 -35.39
C GLN A 8 -8.44 22.95 -35.19
N GLN A 9 -9.35 22.41 -36.02
CA GLN A 9 -9.84 21.03 -35.87
C GLN A 9 -8.81 19.98 -36.32
N ALA A 10 -7.96 20.31 -37.29
CA ALA A 10 -6.87 19.43 -37.71
C ALA A 10 -5.77 19.34 -36.63
N ALA A 11 -5.47 20.45 -35.94
CA ALA A 11 -4.51 20.47 -34.84
C ALA A 11 -5.03 19.72 -33.59
N ASP A 12 -6.31 19.88 -33.25
CA ASP A 12 -6.97 19.18 -32.14
C ASP A 12 -7.00 17.66 -32.39
N THR A 13 -7.39 17.24 -33.60
CA THR A 13 -7.35 15.83 -34.02
C THR A 13 -5.94 15.26 -34.00
N ALA A 14 -4.93 16.01 -34.44
CA ALA A 14 -3.53 15.55 -34.43
C ALA A 14 -2.98 15.38 -33.00
N MET A 15 -3.35 16.27 -32.07
CA MET A 15 -3.00 16.10 -30.65
C MET A 15 -3.69 14.88 -30.04
N GLU A 16 -4.98 14.68 -30.33
CA GLU A 16 -5.74 13.55 -29.82
C GLU A 16 -5.18 12.21 -30.34
N GLN A 17 -4.78 12.18 -31.62
CA GLN A 17 -4.08 11.04 -32.22
C GLN A 17 -2.70 10.80 -31.59
N ALA A 18 -1.90 11.84 -31.35
CA ALA A 18 -0.60 11.69 -30.69
C ALA A 18 -0.74 11.17 -29.25
N LEU A 19 -1.77 11.61 -28.53
CA LEU A 19 -2.08 11.13 -27.19
C LEU A 19 -2.49 9.65 -27.22
N GLN A 20 -3.26 9.25 -28.21
CA GLN A 20 -3.70 7.87 -28.38
C GLN A 20 -2.54 6.93 -28.76
N ASP A 21 -1.66 7.37 -29.66
CA ASP A 21 -0.44 6.63 -30.02
C ASP A 21 0.49 6.44 -28.82
N LEU A 22 0.61 7.48 -27.98
CA LEU A 22 1.37 7.39 -26.73
C LEU A 22 0.76 6.35 -25.78
N HIS A 23 -0.56 6.35 -25.59
CA HIS A 23 -1.24 5.35 -24.75
C HIS A 23 -1.02 3.94 -25.27
N GLN A 24 -1.14 3.73 -26.58
CA GLN A 24 -0.92 2.44 -27.22
C GLN A 24 0.52 1.97 -27.05
N SER A 25 1.49 2.88 -27.23
CA SER A 25 2.91 2.60 -27.06
C SER A 25 3.25 2.21 -25.62
N LEU A 26 2.66 2.89 -24.63
CA LEU A 26 2.85 2.57 -23.21
C LEU A 26 2.22 1.23 -22.83
N ALA A 27 1.05 0.91 -23.39
CA ALA A 27 0.43 -0.39 -23.21
C ALA A 27 1.30 -1.52 -23.78
N GLN A 28 1.89 -1.34 -24.96
CA GLN A 28 2.82 -2.29 -25.55
C GLN A 28 4.10 -2.47 -24.72
N ALA A 29 4.69 -1.37 -24.25
CA ALA A 29 5.84 -1.41 -23.36
C ALA A 29 5.53 -2.21 -22.07
N LEU A 30 4.33 -2.04 -21.52
CA LEU A 30 3.87 -2.77 -20.34
C LEU A 30 3.76 -4.28 -20.59
N GLN A 31 3.17 -4.67 -21.72
CA GLN A 31 3.07 -6.08 -22.11
C GLN A 31 4.47 -6.71 -22.29
N LEU A 32 5.40 -5.99 -22.91
CA LEU A 32 6.77 -6.45 -23.08
C LEU A 32 7.48 -6.60 -21.73
N ALA A 33 7.31 -5.63 -20.83
CA ALA A 33 7.88 -5.70 -19.48
C ALA A 33 7.39 -6.93 -18.71
N VAL A 34 6.08 -7.20 -18.78
CA VAL A 34 5.47 -8.39 -18.16
C VAL A 34 6.00 -9.68 -18.79
N ALA A 35 6.23 -9.71 -20.10
CA ALA A 35 6.83 -10.87 -20.77
C ALA A 35 8.27 -11.12 -20.29
N HIS A 36 9.10 -10.07 -20.19
CA HIS A 36 10.46 -10.18 -19.65
C HIS A 36 10.46 -10.64 -18.19
N GLN A 37 9.57 -10.09 -17.35
CA GLN A 37 9.45 -10.51 -15.95
C GLN A 37 9.11 -12.01 -15.84
N GLN A 38 8.18 -12.50 -16.65
CA GLN A 38 7.82 -13.92 -16.68
C GLN A 38 8.95 -14.81 -17.22
N ALA A 39 9.79 -14.28 -18.09
CA ALA A 39 10.99 -14.95 -18.58
C ALA A 39 12.17 -14.92 -17.56
N GLY A 40 12.01 -14.28 -16.40
CA GLY A 40 13.07 -14.10 -15.41
C GLY A 40 14.09 -13.01 -15.78
N GLN A 41 13.83 -12.25 -16.85
CA GLN A 41 14.65 -11.15 -17.34
C GLN A 41 14.32 -9.87 -16.57
N PHE A 42 14.71 -9.84 -15.30
CA PHE A 42 14.27 -8.82 -14.37
C PHE A 42 14.86 -7.43 -14.67
N GLU A 43 16.09 -7.34 -15.16
CA GLU A 43 16.72 -6.06 -15.52
C GLU A 43 16.05 -5.40 -16.73
N GLU A 44 15.74 -6.19 -17.77
CA GLU A 44 14.99 -5.70 -18.93
C GLU A 44 13.57 -5.26 -18.55
N ALA A 45 12.89 -6.04 -17.70
CA ALA A 45 11.56 -5.70 -17.20
C ALA A 45 11.58 -4.38 -16.41
N GLU A 46 12.53 -4.22 -15.49
CA GLU A 46 12.71 -2.99 -14.70
C GLU A 46 12.86 -1.77 -15.63
N THR A 47 13.74 -1.88 -16.62
CA THR A 47 14.03 -0.80 -17.57
C THR A 47 12.76 -0.35 -18.30
N LEU A 48 11.94 -1.29 -18.75
CA LEU A 48 10.67 -1.00 -19.42
C LEU A 48 9.66 -0.36 -18.45
N TYR A 49 9.49 -0.89 -17.24
CA TYR A 49 8.59 -0.28 -16.27
C TYR A 49 9.01 1.13 -15.88
N ARG A 50 10.32 1.38 -15.67
CA ARG A 50 10.84 2.73 -15.40
C ARG A 50 10.62 3.68 -16.58
N THR A 51 10.67 3.18 -17.81
CA THR A 51 10.36 3.97 -19.00
C THR A 51 8.89 4.39 -19.02
N ILE A 52 7.99 3.47 -18.68
CA ILE A 52 6.55 3.79 -18.53
C ILE A 52 6.34 4.83 -17.44
N LEU A 53 7.00 4.69 -16.29
CA LEU A 53 6.88 5.65 -15.18
C LEU A 53 7.49 7.02 -15.48
N GLN A 54 8.48 7.12 -16.38
CA GLN A 54 8.98 8.42 -16.84
C GLN A 54 7.92 9.20 -17.63
N THR A 55 7.04 8.50 -18.35
CA THR A 55 5.92 9.12 -19.08
C THR A 55 4.68 9.29 -18.20
N GLN A 56 4.38 8.29 -17.38
CA GLN A 56 3.23 8.25 -16.48
C GLN A 56 3.68 7.86 -15.06
N PRO A 57 4.13 8.81 -14.23
CA PRO A 57 4.66 8.53 -12.88
C PRO A 57 3.67 7.80 -11.98
N ASN A 58 2.37 8.07 -12.15
CA ASN A 58 1.30 7.46 -11.35
C ASN A 58 0.64 6.26 -12.05
N HIS A 59 1.33 5.60 -12.99
CA HIS A 59 0.77 4.45 -13.68
C HIS A 59 0.63 3.26 -12.70
N PRO A 60 -0.61 2.85 -12.34
CA PRO A 60 -0.83 1.96 -11.21
C PRO A 60 -0.19 0.58 -11.41
N GLN A 61 -0.36 -0.01 -12.59
CA GLN A 61 0.14 -1.35 -12.88
C GLN A 61 1.67 -1.40 -13.00
N ALA A 62 2.30 -0.31 -13.48
CA ALA A 62 3.77 -0.27 -13.64
C ALA A 62 4.45 -0.10 -12.27
N ASN A 63 3.88 0.77 -11.42
CA ASN A 63 4.29 0.90 -10.03
C ASN A 63 4.11 -0.42 -9.26
N HIS A 64 2.95 -1.06 -9.35
CA HIS A 64 2.73 -2.36 -8.70
C HIS A 64 3.73 -3.42 -9.18
N SER A 65 3.97 -3.51 -10.50
CA SER A 65 4.91 -4.48 -11.06
C SER A 65 6.36 -4.23 -10.62
N LEU A 66 6.82 -2.97 -10.56
CA LEU A 66 8.15 -2.64 -10.02
C LEU A 66 8.29 -2.98 -8.55
N GLY A 67 7.24 -2.77 -7.74
CA GLY A 67 7.22 -3.22 -6.35
C GLY A 67 7.37 -4.74 -6.25
N VAL A 68 6.60 -5.49 -7.04
CA VAL A 68 6.67 -6.96 -7.07
C VAL A 68 8.04 -7.46 -7.54
N LEU A 69 8.64 -6.77 -8.51
CA LEU A 69 9.98 -7.05 -9.00
C LEU A 69 11.03 -6.84 -7.89
N ALA A 70 10.96 -5.72 -7.16
CA ALA A 70 11.85 -5.45 -6.04
C ALA A 70 11.75 -6.51 -4.93
N VAL A 71 10.53 -6.96 -4.62
CA VAL A 71 10.30 -8.08 -3.69
C VAL A 71 10.94 -9.38 -4.18
N GLN A 72 10.79 -9.73 -5.46
CA GLN A 72 11.42 -10.91 -6.05
C GLN A 72 12.96 -10.84 -5.99
N MET A 73 13.52 -9.64 -6.12
CA MET A 73 14.95 -9.38 -5.96
C MET A 73 15.41 -9.33 -4.49
N LYS A 74 14.54 -9.64 -3.52
CA LYS A 74 14.79 -9.53 -2.07
C LYS A 74 15.12 -8.11 -1.60
N GLN A 75 14.62 -7.11 -2.30
CA GLN A 75 14.77 -5.69 -2.00
C GLN A 75 13.40 -5.07 -1.66
N ALA A 76 12.66 -5.69 -0.73
CA ALA A 76 11.29 -5.29 -0.41
C ALA A 76 11.18 -3.82 0.01
N GLU A 77 12.15 -3.29 0.77
CA GLU A 77 12.22 -1.88 1.19
C GLU A 77 12.23 -0.91 0.00
N ALA A 78 12.99 -1.23 -1.06
CA ALA A 78 13.03 -0.41 -2.28
C ALA A 78 11.71 -0.46 -3.07
N GLY A 79 10.92 -1.53 -2.87
CA GLY A 79 9.61 -1.73 -3.49
C GLY A 79 8.47 -0.91 -2.88
N LEU A 80 8.57 -0.55 -1.58
CA LEU A 80 7.53 0.14 -0.82
C LEU A 80 6.98 1.42 -1.48
N PRO A 81 7.81 2.37 -1.98
CA PRO A 81 7.29 3.58 -2.61
C PRO A 81 6.47 3.29 -3.87
N TYR A 82 6.81 2.23 -4.62
CA TYR A 82 6.06 1.84 -5.81
C TYR A 82 4.71 1.23 -5.44
N PHE A 83 4.64 0.42 -4.38
CA PHE A 83 3.36 -0.10 -3.89
C PHE A 83 2.44 1.01 -3.36
N ALA A 84 3.00 1.98 -2.63
CA ALA A 84 2.25 3.14 -2.19
C ALA A 84 1.66 3.93 -3.38
N ALA A 85 2.47 4.24 -4.40
CA ALA A 85 2.01 4.95 -5.60
C ALA A 85 0.93 4.18 -6.37
N ALA A 86 1.05 2.85 -6.47
CA ALA A 86 0.02 2.01 -7.11
C ALA A 86 -1.31 2.06 -6.34
N LEU A 87 -1.23 2.00 -5.01
CA LEU A 87 -2.39 2.04 -4.14
C LEU A 87 -3.06 3.43 -4.15
N GLU A 88 -2.29 4.51 -4.11
CA GLU A 88 -2.80 5.88 -4.21
C GLU A 88 -3.50 6.12 -5.54
N ALA A 89 -2.97 5.55 -6.63
CA ALA A 89 -3.58 5.67 -7.95
C ALA A 89 -4.91 4.88 -8.07
N ARG A 90 -5.00 3.70 -7.44
CA ARG A 90 -6.18 2.81 -7.50
C ARG A 90 -6.41 2.05 -6.19
N PRO A 91 -7.02 2.69 -5.17
CA PRO A 91 -7.24 2.05 -3.86
C PRO A 91 -8.35 0.99 -3.89
N GLU A 92 -9.14 0.94 -4.96
CA GLU A 92 -10.18 -0.08 -5.18
C GLU A 92 -9.61 -1.48 -5.48
N GLN A 93 -8.33 -1.58 -5.82
CA GLN A 93 -7.70 -2.83 -6.22
C GLN A 93 -7.14 -3.57 -5.00
N GLN A 94 -7.89 -4.56 -4.52
CA GLN A 94 -7.46 -5.50 -3.48
C GLN A 94 -6.00 -6.03 -3.64
N PRO A 95 -5.53 -6.47 -4.83
CA PRO A 95 -4.16 -6.99 -4.96
C PRO A 95 -3.07 -5.97 -4.61
N TYR A 96 -3.35 -4.67 -4.70
CA TYR A 96 -2.38 -3.62 -4.34
C TYR A 96 -2.20 -3.52 -2.83
N TRP A 97 -3.29 -3.60 -2.08
CA TRP A 97 -3.23 -3.69 -0.61
C TRP A 97 -2.44 -4.92 -0.16
N LEU A 98 -2.77 -6.09 -0.70
CA LEU A 98 -2.12 -7.35 -0.33
C LEU A 98 -0.61 -7.31 -0.62
N SER A 99 -0.23 -6.84 -1.80
CA SER A 99 1.17 -6.76 -2.20
C SER A 99 1.96 -5.75 -1.36
N TYR A 100 1.35 -4.61 -1.02
CA TYR A 100 2.00 -3.62 -0.17
C TYR A 100 2.18 -4.13 1.27
N ILE A 101 1.14 -4.74 1.85
CA ILE A 101 1.20 -5.33 3.20
C ILE A 101 2.24 -6.45 3.24
N ASP A 102 2.27 -7.33 2.24
CA ASP A 102 3.26 -8.40 2.17
C ASP A 102 4.70 -7.85 2.06
N ALA A 103 4.91 -6.83 1.22
CA ALA A 103 6.21 -6.16 1.11
C ALA A 103 6.65 -5.52 2.43
N LEU A 104 5.73 -4.89 3.18
CA LEU A 104 6.01 -4.33 4.50
C LEU A 104 6.38 -5.43 5.52
N ILE A 105 5.74 -6.59 5.47
CA ILE A 105 6.10 -7.74 6.31
C ILE A 105 7.53 -8.21 5.98
N GLN A 106 7.88 -8.28 4.69
CA GLN A 106 9.21 -8.70 4.25
C GLN A 106 10.30 -7.67 4.60
N ALA A 107 9.94 -6.39 4.64
CA ALA A 107 10.79 -5.29 5.08
C ALA A 107 10.89 -5.16 6.62
N ASP A 108 10.30 -6.08 7.39
CA ASP A 108 10.20 -6.05 8.87
C ASP A 108 9.41 -4.85 9.44
N GLU A 109 8.75 -4.06 8.58
CA GLU A 109 7.89 -2.91 8.89
C GLU A 109 6.50 -3.34 9.41
N THR A 110 6.51 -4.23 10.40
CA THR A 110 5.33 -4.91 10.97
C THR A 110 4.29 -3.92 11.50
N GLN A 111 4.74 -2.81 12.11
CA GLN A 111 3.84 -1.79 12.67
C GLN A 111 3.09 -1.03 11.57
N THR A 112 3.77 -0.72 10.47
CA THR A 112 3.20 -0.07 9.29
C THR A 112 2.24 -1.02 8.56
N ALA A 113 2.63 -2.29 8.41
CA ALA A 113 1.78 -3.33 7.82
C ALA A 113 0.47 -3.54 8.59
N GLN A 114 0.52 -3.55 9.93
CA GLN A 114 -0.68 -3.66 10.78
C GLN A 114 -1.66 -2.50 10.59
N GLN A 115 -1.14 -1.26 10.55
CA GLN A 115 -1.97 -0.08 10.30
C GLN A 115 -2.60 -0.12 8.90
N LEU A 116 -1.81 -0.50 7.90
CA LEU A 116 -2.26 -0.59 6.52
C LEU A 116 -3.31 -1.69 6.33
N LEU A 117 -3.16 -2.83 7.00
CA LEU A 117 -4.15 -3.91 7.01
C LEU A 117 -5.48 -3.45 7.63
N ALA A 118 -5.43 -2.72 8.74
CA ALA A 118 -6.62 -2.16 9.37
C ALA A 118 -7.34 -1.18 8.43
N LEU A 119 -6.58 -0.27 7.80
CA LEU A 119 -7.12 0.66 6.80
C LEU A 119 -7.71 -0.08 5.59
N GLY A 120 -7.02 -1.11 5.08
CA GLY A 120 -7.52 -1.94 4.00
C GLY A 120 -8.87 -2.56 4.33
N ARG A 121 -9.04 -3.08 5.55
CA ARG A 121 -10.33 -3.66 6.01
C ARG A 121 -11.45 -2.62 6.02
N GLU A 122 -11.17 -1.38 6.42
CA GLU A 122 -12.14 -0.28 6.33
C GLU A 122 -12.52 0.03 4.88
N HIS A 123 -11.59 -0.14 3.94
CA HIS A 123 -11.80 -0.02 2.50
C HIS A 123 -12.43 -1.27 1.84
N GLY A 124 -12.84 -2.28 2.62
CA GLY A 124 -13.50 -3.49 2.13
C GLY A 124 -12.55 -4.64 1.79
N LEU A 125 -11.28 -4.57 2.19
CA LEU A 125 -10.33 -5.67 2.06
C LEU A 125 -10.74 -6.84 2.96
N GLN A 126 -11.09 -7.96 2.35
CA GLN A 126 -11.54 -9.16 3.04
C GLN A 126 -11.15 -10.42 2.27
N GLY A 127 -11.16 -11.57 2.95
CA GLY A 127 -10.87 -12.87 2.35
C GLY A 127 -9.72 -13.59 3.04
N ASP A 128 -9.46 -14.80 2.55
CA ASP A 128 -8.47 -15.72 3.15
C ASP A 128 -7.04 -15.16 3.12
N GLU A 129 -6.65 -14.48 2.03
CA GLU A 129 -5.33 -13.86 1.91
C GLU A 129 -5.10 -12.75 2.96
N VAL A 130 -6.17 -12.03 3.33
CA VAL A 130 -6.12 -10.95 4.32
C VAL A 130 -5.94 -11.51 5.73
N GLU A 131 -6.63 -12.61 6.03
CA GLU A 131 -6.48 -13.38 7.27
C GLU A 131 -5.09 -14.00 7.36
N ALA A 132 -4.56 -14.56 6.26
CA ALA A 132 -3.22 -15.12 6.21
C ALA A 132 -2.14 -14.06 6.50
N LEU A 133 -2.27 -12.85 5.95
CA LEU A 133 -1.38 -11.73 6.27
C LEU A 133 -1.52 -11.27 7.72
N ALA A 134 -2.75 -11.21 8.25
CA ALA A 134 -3.01 -10.87 9.64
C ALA A 134 -2.31 -11.85 10.60
N ALA A 135 -2.47 -13.15 10.36
CA ALA A 135 -1.85 -14.21 11.16
C ALA A 135 -0.32 -14.15 11.12
N ARG A 136 0.28 -13.85 9.95
CA ARG A 136 1.73 -13.63 9.82
C ARG A 136 2.22 -12.46 10.68
N LEU A 137 1.48 -11.35 10.69
CA LEU A 137 1.81 -10.19 11.52
C LEU A 137 1.66 -10.48 13.01
N GLU A 138 0.64 -11.24 13.42
CA GLU A 138 0.44 -11.68 14.82
C GLU A 138 1.55 -12.62 15.30
N GLY A 139 2.09 -13.45 14.40
CA GLY A 139 3.27 -14.28 14.68
C GLY A 139 4.55 -13.46 14.92
N CYS A 140 4.72 -12.34 14.21
CA CYS A 140 5.83 -11.40 14.45
C CYS A 140 5.68 -10.63 15.76
N THR A 141 4.47 -10.18 16.11
CA THR A 141 4.22 -9.42 17.36
C THR A 141 4.31 -10.29 18.61
N GLN A 142 3.99 -11.59 18.54
CA GLN A 142 4.21 -12.52 19.66
C GLN A 142 5.69 -12.81 19.94
N ARG A 143 6.56 -12.66 18.93
CA ARG A 143 8.02 -12.75 19.08
C ARG A 143 8.61 -11.47 19.70
N VAL A 144 7.91 -10.35 19.58
CA VAL A 144 8.23 -9.04 20.17
C VAL A 144 7.20 -8.74 21.25
N ALA A 145 7.20 -9.52 22.34
CA ALA A 145 6.31 -9.27 23.47
C ALA A 145 6.34 -7.77 23.84
N PRO A 146 5.18 -7.12 24.08
CA PRO A 146 5.16 -5.72 24.43
C PRO A 146 5.90 -5.55 25.75
N LYS A 147 6.84 -4.59 25.82
CA LYS A 147 7.24 -3.98 27.10
C LYS A 147 6.01 -3.25 27.63
N ARG A 148 5.06 -4.00 28.23
CA ARG A 148 4.02 -3.44 29.08
C ARG A 148 4.75 -2.89 30.31
N PRO A 149 4.71 -1.58 30.60
CA PRO A 149 5.10 -1.14 31.94
C PRO A 149 4.13 -1.78 32.94
N PRO A 150 4.59 -2.19 34.13
CA PRO A 150 3.69 -2.73 35.13
C PRO A 150 2.70 -1.63 35.50
N ALA A 151 1.43 -1.82 35.11
CA ALA A 151 0.33 -1.01 35.60
C ALA A 151 0.37 -1.08 37.12
N LYS A 152 0.74 0.03 37.76
CA LYS A 152 0.77 0.17 39.21
C LYS A 152 -0.60 -0.23 39.72
N ARG A 153 -0.63 -1.33 40.47
CA ARG A 153 -1.75 -1.82 41.25
C ARG A 153 -2.19 -0.70 42.20
N GLN A 154 -3.16 0.12 41.80
CA GLN A 154 -3.83 1.01 42.74
C GLN A 154 -4.63 0.11 43.67
N LYS A 155 -4.13 -0.04 44.90
CA LYS A 155 -4.92 -0.59 46.00
C LYS A 155 -6.07 0.38 46.25
N THR A 156 -7.19 0.11 45.63
CA THR A 156 -8.49 0.64 46.05
C THR A 156 -8.89 -0.09 47.32
N ASN A 157 -8.55 0.47 48.47
CA ASN A 157 -9.29 0.20 49.70
C ASN A 157 -10.09 1.46 50.05
N GLN A 158 -11.34 1.45 49.58
CA GLN A 158 -12.51 1.85 50.39
C GLN A 158 -12.34 1.15 51.77
N THR A 159 -12.69 1.67 52.94
CA THR A 159 -13.92 2.30 53.43
C THR A 159 -13.59 2.64 54.90
N GLU A 160 -13.97 3.80 55.45
CA GLU A 160 -14.81 3.97 56.67
C GLU A 160 -14.36 5.31 57.30
N GLY A 161 -15.17 6.32 57.59
CA GLY A 161 -16.61 6.34 57.75
C GLY A 161 -17.06 6.45 59.21
N GLN A 162 -16.55 7.43 59.98
CA GLN A 162 -17.01 7.87 61.32
C GLN A 162 -16.82 6.88 62.49
N PRO A 163 -16.58 7.38 63.72
CA PRO A 163 -17.75 7.59 64.60
C PRO A 163 -17.68 8.83 65.52
N HIS A 164 -18.83 9.50 65.60
CA HIS A 164 -19.58 9.87 66.81
C HIS A 164 -18.95 10.79 67.87
N ARG A 165 -19.62 11.94 67.99
CA ARG A 165 -19.70 12.83 69.16
C ARG A 165 -19.69 12.07 70.49
N LYS A 166 -18.87 12.53 71.45
CA LYS A 166 -19.16 12.42 72.88
C LYS A 166 -19.13 13.80 73.52
N THR A 167 -20.32 14.26 73.87
CA THR A 167 -20.61 15.24 74.91
C THR A 167 -20.65 14.50 76.25
N MET A 168 -19.88 14.93 77.25
CA MET A 168 -20.09 14.77 78.71
C MET A 168 -18.85 15.36 79.40
N LEU A 169 -18.94 16.58 79.95
CA LEU A 169 -19.32 16.89 81.33
C LEU A 169 -18.35 16.26 82.35
N HIS A 170 -17.47 17.09 82.95
CA HIS A 170 -17.11 17.16 84.37
C HIS A 170 -16.51 18.55 84.62
#